data_AF-A0A4Q1DE08-F1
#
_entry.id   AF-A0A4Q1DE08-F1
#
_cell.length_a   1.000
_cell.length_b   1.000
_cell.length_c   1.000
_cell.angle_alpha   90.00
_cell.angle_beta   90.00
_cell.angle_gamma   90.00
#
_symmetry.space_group_name_H-M   'P 1'
#
loop_
_entity.id
_entity.type
_entity.pdbx_description
1 polymer ?
#
loop_
_entity_poly.entity_id
_entity_poly.type
_entity_poly.pdbx_seq_one_letter_code
_entity_poly.pdbx_strand_id
1 'polypeptide(L)'
;MNNQNKILGYLVLVLVLISSCGKKDAVAPEAAPEISGLETEYYVVVRDSVKLSPVVASRVDSLVWVVNGKRVANALQYTFQAPAEPAGYSVIVMAYNSGNIFQKVFQITTGRFLNWQTTTNAILTIAAPQKFAGKTDVSWEVLSAPSDLYRLSDNKTSTALFSTVDRGTYQLSVSSGNLVDTLLVTVRQAAKLQSAYIAKVFDYLPAPGQFVNELPKYTSGDTYETMIAKAGKELVGEDANTITLGGWGGYVVLGFDHTIVNVAGRRDFRIWGNAFGANANPRPNAPFGGSCEPGIVMVAYDKNKNGKPDEDEWYEIKGSGNFSAESELWYNAAVGNKNDVRTFRNYEMTYSRPATETPVGTPQNYTSIANYIAWADNQSQQGYKIKNTFHTQSYYPGWMKDDKITYKGIRLANNSIDESGQGSYYVLYAFRYGYVDNYPNAHDNSGIDIDWAIDKNGNKVNLPGIDFVKVYNGIDKENGWLGEVSTEISRGEDLHLLGAKIATIVE
;
A
#
# COMPACT_ATOMS: atom_id res chain seq x y z
N MET A 1 39.47 -63.24 38.44
CA MET A 1 40.84 -63.59 37.99
C MET A 1 41.65 -62.31 37.90
N ASN A 2 42.72 -62.24 38.69
CA ASN A 2 43.94 -61.41 38.59
C ASN A 2 43.81 -59.93 38.19
N ASN A 3 44.19 -58.99 39.08
CA ASN A 3 45.59 -58.56 39.31
C ASN A 3 46.27 -58.14 38.00
N GLN A 4 46.95 -57.02 37.85
CA GLN A 4 47.50 -56.01 38.75
C GLN A 4 48.22 -55.03 37.81
N ASN A 5 48.30 -53.74 38.17
CA ASN A 5 49.53 -52.92 38.21
C ASN A 5 49.16 -51.44 37.98
N LYS A 6 49.12 -50.65 39.07
CA LYS A 6 50.23 -49.83 39.63
C LYS A 6 50.53 -48.66 38.68
N ILE A 7 50.49 -47.39 39.09
CA ILE A 7 51.51 -46.74 39.93
C ILE A 7 51.01 -45.32 40.32
N LEU A 8 51.01 -45.04 41.64
CA LEU A 8 51.48 -43.81 42.34
C LEU A 8 50.87 -42.42 41.99
N GLY A 9 50.47 -41.55 42.92
CA GLY A 9 50.51 -41.54 44.39
C GLY A 9 50.37 -40.11 44.92
N TYR A 10 49.28 -39.88 45.65
CA TYR A 10 49.03 -38.93 46.76
C TYR A 10 49.69 -37.53 46.81
N LEU A 11 48.84 -36.51 46.98
CA LEU A 11 48.85 -35.74 48.23
C LEU A 11 47.46 -35.14 48.53
N VAL A 12 46.91 -35.51 49.69
CA VAL A 12 45.83 -34.80 50.38
C VAL A 12 46.47 -34.07 51.55
N LEU A 13 46.20 -32.79 51.75
CA LEU A 13 46.31 -32.11 53.06
C LEU A 13 45.36 -30.90 53.05
N VAL A 14 44.21 -31.00 53.71
CA VAL A 14 43.89 -30.43 55.06
C VAL A 14 43.92 -28.90 55.12
N LEU A 15 42.73 -28.37 55.44
CA LEU A 15 42.33 -27.01 55.85
C LEU A 15 43.42 -26.10 56.43
N VAL A 16 43.39 -24.82 56.03
CA VAL A 16 43.42 -23.69 56.98
C VAL A 16 42.60 -22.50 56.42
N LEU A 17 41.57 -22.09 57.17
CA LEU A 17 40.98 -20.75 57.11
C LEU A 17 41.99 -19.76 57.71
N ILE A 18 42.49 -18.82 56.91
CA ILE A 18 43.12 -17.60 57.41
C ILE A 18 42.42 -16.42 56.72
N SER A 19 41.75 -15.63 57.55
CA SER A 19 41.12 -14.36 57.22
C SER A 19 42.12 -13.28 56.83
N SER A 20 41.64 -12.33 56.01
CA SER A 20 42.10 -10.93 55.86
C SER A 20 42.98 -10.59 54.66
N CYS A 21 42.35 -10.17 53.56
CA CYS A 21 42.56 -8.86 52.92
C CYS A 21 41.71 -8.72 51.63
N GLY A 22 40.76 -7.77 51.65
CA GLY A 22 40.11 -7.12 50.50
C GLY A 22 39.70 -7.98 49.30
N LYS A 23 38.50 -8.56 49.32
CA LYS A 23 37.78 -8.82 48.07
C LYS A 23 37.45 -7.47 47.44
N LYS A 24 38.23 -7.04 46.45
CA LYS A 24 37.67 -6.17 45.41
C LYS A 24 36.57 -7.00 44.77
N ASP A 25 35.33 -6.59 44.93
CA ASP A 25 34.22 -7.15 44.18
C ASP A 25 34.64 -7.22 42.71
N ALA A 26 34.54 -8.41 42.11
CA ALA A 26 34.78 -8.56 40.69
C ALA A 26 33.70 -7.74 40.00
N VAL A 27 34.08 -6.53 39.55
CA VAL A 27 33.23 -5.66 38.75
C VAL A 27 32.79 -6.49 37.55
N ALA A 28 31.48 -6.71 37.42
CA ALA A 28 30.94 -7.41 36.27
C ALA A 28 31.47 -6.72 35.00
N PRO A 29 32.02 -7.47 34.03
CA PRO A 29 32.59 -6.86 32.83
C PRO A 29 31.52 -6.01 32.15
N GLU A 30 31.90 -4.78 31.83
CA GLU A 30 31.00 -3.82 31.21
C GLU A 30 30.63 -4.32 29.80
N ALA A 31 29.36 -4.19 29.41
CA ALA A 31 28.95 -4.56 28.06
C ALA A 31 29.66 -3.66 27.04
N ALA A 32 29.97 -4.19 25.84
CA ALA A 32 30.60 -3.41 24.80
C ALA A 32 29.75 -2.16 24.43
N PRO A 33 30.39 -1.04 24.05
CA PRO A 33 29.68 0.14 23.55
C PRO A 33 28.74 -0.20 22.40
N GLU A 34 27.51 0.29 22.49
CA GLU A 34 26.49 0.16 21.46
C GLU A 34 26.18 1.56 20.93
N ILE A 35 26.66 1.83 19.71
CA ILE A 35 26.40 3.08 19.01
C ILE A 35 25.69 2.82 17.68
N SER A 36 24.68 3.64 17.39
CA SER A 36 23.87 3.57 16.17
C SER A 36 23.65 4.98 15.61
N GLY A 37 22.73 5.16 14.65
CA GLY A 37 22.38 6.49 14.10
C GLY A 37 23.40 7.14 13.15
N LEU A 38 24.53 6.49 12.87
CA LEU A 38 25.44 6.88 11.78
C LEU A 38 25.18 6.04 10.53
N GLU A 39 25.23 6.66 9.36
CA GLU A 39 25.12 5.96 8.07
C GLU A 39 26.44 5.32 7.66
N THR A 40 26.40 4.44 6.66
CA THR A 40 27.60 3.88 6.04
C THR A 40 28.26 4.83 5.03
N GLU A 41 27.51 5.79 4.49
CA GLU A 41 27.99 6.79 3.54
C GLU A 41 27.33 8.15 3.76
N TYR A 42 28.08 9.22 3.50
CA TYR A 42 27.63 10.60 3.51
C TYR A 42 28.12 11.34 2.27
N TYR A 43 27.31 12.27 1.77
CA TYR A 43 27.66 13.12 0.64
C TYR A 43 27.57 14.58 1.03
N VAL A 44 28.67 15.32 0.87
CA VAL A 44 28.78 16.70 1.32
C VAL A 44 29.21 17.59 0.16
N VAL A 45 28.49 18.68 -0.07
CA VAL A 45 28.90 19.67 -1.09
C VAL A 45 30.25 20.24 -0.69
N VAL A 46 31.15 20.42 -1.67
CA VAL A 46 32.45 21.07 -1.40
C VAL A 46 32.25 22.39 -0.65
N ARG A 47 33.12 22.64 0.34
CA ARG A 47 33.05 23.78 1.30
C ARG A 47 31.90 23.78 2.30
N ASP A 48 30.96 22.84 2.22
CA ASP A 48 29.89 22.69 3.21
C ASP A 48 30.35 21.81 4.40
N SER A 49 29.45 21.50 5.33
CA SER A 49 29.74 20.65 6.48
C SER A 49 28.63 19.65 6.78
N VAL A 50 28.97 18.55 7.44
CA VAL A 50 28.01 17.58 7.98
C VAL A 50 28.29 17.31 9.44
N LYS A 51 27.24 17.38 10.27
CA LYS A 51 27.31 17.05 11.68
C LYS A 51 26.97 15.57 11.88
N LEU A 52 27.90 14.85 12.50
CA LEU A 52 27.82 13.42 12.78
C LEU A 52 27.54 13.24 14.28
N SER A 53 26.38 12.66 14.61
CA SER A 53 25.89 12.51 15.98
C SER A 53 25.36 11.09 16.17
N PRO A 54 26.20 10.13 16.61
CA PRO A 54 25.74 8.77 16.89
C PRO A 54 24.72 8.76 18.04
N VAL A 55 23.79 7.83 17.99
CA VAL A 55 22.95 7.46 19.12
C VAL A 55 23.76 6.50 19.99
N VAL A 56 23.87 6.80 21.28
CA VAL A 56 24.63 6.01 22.25
C VAL A 56 23.63 5.27 23.13
N ALA A 57 23.53 3.95 22.95
CA ALA A 57 22.54 3.10 23.64
C ALA A 57 23.10 2.47 24.94
N SER A 58 24.42 2.39 25.08
CA SER A 58 25.09 1.89 26.28
C SER A 58 26.18 2.86 26.75
N ARG A 59 26.77 2.62 27.93
CA ARG A 59 27.77 3.54 28.50
C ARG A 59 28.98 3.66 27.58
N VAL A 60 29.34 4.90 27.25
CA VAL A 60 30.53 5.26 26.48
C VAL A 60 31.31 6.34 27.23
N ASP A 61 32.56 6.05 27.55
CA ASP A 61 33.48 6.97 28.24
C ASP A 61 34.12 7.98 27.27
N SER A 62 34.38 7.56 26.03
CA SER A 62 34.89 8.47 25.00
C SER A 62 34.55 8.00 23.58
N LEU A 63 34.40 8.98 22.68
CA LEU A 63 34.22 8.78 21.25
C LEU A 63 35.35 9.47 20.49
N VAL A 64 36.19 8.67 19.83
CA VAL A 64 37.33 9.17 19.05
C VAL A 64 37.02 9.06 17.56
N TRP A 65 37.19 10.17 16.86
CA TRP A 65 36.94 10.27 15.43
C TRP A 65 38.26 10.29 14.67
N VAL A 66 38.36 9.47 13.63
CA VAL A 66 39.53 9.34 12.76
C VAL A 66 39.07 9.51 11.32
N VAL A 67 39.73 10.39 10.57
CA VAL A 67 39.46 10.62 9.14
C VAL A 67 40.74 10.31 8.37
N ASN A 68 40.67 9.40 7.40
CA ASN A 68 41.81 8.92 6.60
C ASN A 68 43.03 8.54 7.49
N GLY A 69 42.77 7.83 8.59
CA GLY A 69 43.79 7.37 9.53
C GLY A 69 44.29 8.43 10.52
N LYS A 70 43.88 9.70 10.41
CA LYS A 70 44.26 10.76 11.34
C LYS A 70 43.16 11.04 12.36
N ARG A 71 43.49 11.01 13.66
CA ARG A 71 42.58 11.44 14.73
C ARG A 71 42.21 12.92 14.55
N VAL A 72 40.92 13.21 14.47
CA VAL A 72 40.40 14.57 14.25
C VAL A 72 39.59 15.11 15.42
N ALA A 73 38.98 14.26 16.24
CA ALA A 73 38.20 14.70 17.41
C ALA A 73 38.15 13.64 18.53
N ASN A 74 37.83 14.10 19.73
CA ASN A 74 37.42 13.29 20.88
C ASN A 74 36.18 13.92 21.52
N ALA A 75 35.00 13.56 21.03
CA ALA A 75 33.74 14.22 21.38
C ALA A 75 32.56 13.32 21.00
N LEU A 76 31.42 13.51 21.67
CA LEU A 76 30.19 12.76 21.35
C LEU A 76 29.67 13.01 19.93
N GLN A 77 30.09 14.12 19.31
CA GLN A 77 29.66 14.54 17.98
C GLN A 77 30.88 15.09 17.23
N TYR A 78 30.88 14.98 15.91
CA TYR A 78 31.92 15.52 15.05
C TYR A 78 31.32 16.22 13.83
N THR A 79 31.78 17.43 13.53
CA THR A 79 31.41 18.13 12.30
C THR A 79 32.55 17.99 11.30
N PHE A 80 32.28 17.29 10.20
CA PHE A 80 33.21 17.22 9.08
C PHE A 80 33.01 18.43 8.17
N GLN A 81 34.09 19.14 7.85
CA GLN A 81 34.10 20.24 6.89
C GLN A 81 34.66 19.75 5.56
N ALA A 82 33.85 19.83 4.50
CA ALA A 82 34.28 19.44 3.16
C ALA A 82 35.31 20.45 2.61
N PRO A 83 36.41 19.99 1.96
CA PRO A 83 37.36 20.88 1.28
C PRO A 83 36.72 21.52 0.03
N ALA A 84 37.50 22.37 -0.65
CA ALA A 84 37.10 22.98 -1.92
C ALA A 84 37.07 21.99 -3.10
N GLU A 85 37.84 20.90 -3.04
CA GLU A 85 37.91 19.93 -4.13
C GLU A 85 37.22 18.60 -3.77
N PRO A 86 36.53 17.95 -4.72
CA PRO A 86 35.92 16.64 -4.52
C PRO A 86 36.93 15.58 -4.06
N ALA A 87 36.58 14.79 -3.04
CA ALA A 87 37.40 13.70 -2.53
C ALA A 87 36.57 12.70 -1.71
N GLY A 88 37.08 11.48 -1.57
CA GLY A 88 36.57 10.46 -0.65
C GLY A 88 37.33 10.45 0.68
N TYR A 89 36.62 10.18 1.76
CA TYR A 89 37.15 10.13 3.12
C TYR A 89 36.63 8.91 3.86
N SER A 90 37.54 8.08 4.37
CA SER A 90 37.20 6.99 5.28
C SER A 90 37.18 7.53 6.70
N VAL A 91 36.03 7.40 7.38
CA VAL A 91 35.83 7.87 8.74
C VAL A 91 35.60 6.68 9.66
N ILE A 92 36.32 6.66 10.77
CA ILE A 92 36.17 5.68 11.84
C ILE A 92 35.75 6.43 13.09
N VAL A 93 34.64 6.02 13.69
CA VAL A 93 34.30 6.38 15.06
C VAL A 93 34.58 5.19 15.96
N MET A 94 35.35 5.44 17.03
CA MET A 94 35.69 4.44 18.02
C MET A 94 35.07 4.83 19.36
N ALA A 95 34.21 3.98 19.90
CA ALA A 95 33.61 4.13 21.21
C ALA A 95 34.36 3.27 22.23
N TYR A 96 34.67 3.85 23.39
CA TYR A 96 35.40 3.19 24.46
C TYR A 96 34.57 3.13 25.74
N ASN A 97 34.65 2.03 26.46
CA ASN A 97 34.29 1.94 27.88
C ASN A 97 35.25 0.99 28.60
N SER A 98 34.94 0.57 29.84
CA SER A 98 35.86 -0.23 30.65
C SER A 98 36.13 -1.59 30.01
N GLY A 99 37.27 -1.69 29.30
CA GLY A 99 37.76 -2.93 28.71
C GLY A 99 37.26 -3.23 27.29
N ASN A 100 36.40 -2.40 26.69
CA ASN A 100 35.89 -2.65 25.33
C ASN A 100 36.10 -1.47 24.37
N ILE A 101 36.19 -1.81 23.09
CA ILE A 101 36.22 -0.87 21.97
C ILE A 101 35.20 -1.34 20.93
N PHE A 102 34.28 -0.46 20.55
CA PHE A 102 33.44 -0.64 19.37
C PHE A 102 33.93 0.30 18.26
N GLN A 103 33.92 -0.16 17.01
CA GLN A 103 34.30 0.64 15.86
C GLN A 103 33.19 0.63 14.81
N LYS A 104 32.92 1.81 14.24
CA LYS A 104 32.10 1.92 13.03
C LYS A 104 32.86 2.70 11.97
N VAL A 105 32.90 2.11 10.78
CA VAL A 105 33.53 2.69 9.60
C VAL A 105 32.44 3.17 8.65
N PHE A 106 32.62 4.34 8.06
CA PHE A 106 31.75 4.88 7.01
C PHE A 106 32.54 5.80 6.08
N GLN A 107 31.98 6.11 4.91
CA GLN A 107 32.62 6.99 3.93
C GLN A 107 31.96 8.37 3.89
N ILE A 108 32.74 9.40 3.58
CA ILE A 108 32.24 10.72 3.18
C ILE A 108 32.78 11.01 1.78
N THR A 109 31.89 11.28 0.82
CA THR A 109 32.25 11.71 -0.54
C THR A 109 31.88 13.18 -0.70
N THR A 110 32.87 14.01 -1.05
CA THR A 110 32.63 15.43 -1.35
C THR A 110 32.56 15.67 -2.83
N GLY A 111 31.69 16.59 -3.27
CA GLY A 111 31.54 16.86 -4.69
C GLY A 111 30.79 18.16 -5.02
N ARG A 112 30.70 18.45 -6.31
CA ARG A 112 30.04 19.63 -6.87
C ARG A 112 28.64 19.27 -7.38
N PHE A 113 27.84 18.63 -6.54
CA PHE A 113 26.45 18.26 -6.80
C PHE A 113 25.56 18.80 -5.68
N LEU A 114 24.30 19.07 -5.98
CA LEU A 114 23.30 19.34 -4.94
C LEU A 114 22.85 18.00 -4.36
N ASN A 115 22.86 17.87 -3.02
CA ASN A 115 22.39 16.68 -2.33
C ASN A 115 21.05 16.96 -1.65
N TRP A 116 20.00 16.32 -2.13
CA TRP A 116 18.68 16.31 -1.49
C TRP A 116 18.59 15.16 -0.49
N GLN A 117 17.75 15.30 0.52
CA GLN A 117 17.53 14.25 1.51
C GLN A 117 16.04 13.93 1.64
N THR A 118 15.73 12.65 1.77
CA THR A 118 14.39 12.15 2.05
C THR A 118 14.48 10.82 2.82
N THR A 119 13.33 10.22 3.12
CA THR A 119 13.22 8.88 3.68
C THR A 119 12.56 7.91 2.70
N THR A 120 12.71 6.61 2.96
CA THR A 120 11.99 5.55 2.24
C THR A 120 10.47 5.80 2.28
N ASN A 121 9.80 5.49 1.16
CA ASN A 121 8.35 5.62 0.96
C ASN A 121 7.80 7.03 1.25
N ALA A 122 8.57 8.07 0.94
CA ALA A 122 8.14 9.46 0.97
C ALA A 122 8.34 10.11 -0.41
N ILE A 123 7.42 10.99 -0.80
CA ILE A 123 7.52 11.78 -2.04
C ILE A 123 8.38 13.01 -1.79
N LEU A 124 9.51 13.10 -2.48
CA LEU A 124 10.40 14.26 -2.52
C LEU A 124 10.16 15.07 -3.80
N THR A 125 9.81 16.34 -3.65
CA THR A 125 9.81 17.30 -4.76
C THR A 125 11.21 17.92 -4.92
N ILE A 126 11.80 17.74 -6.09
CA ILE A 126 13.14 18.20 -6.44
C ILE A 126 13.01 19.33 -7.45
N ALA A 127 13.50 20.53 -7.13
CA ALA A 127 13.53 21.65 -8.05
C ALA A 127 14.81 21.66 -8.89
N ALA A 128 14.68 22.01 -10.17
CA ALA A 128 15.84 22.24 -11.03
C ALA A 128 16.69 23.40 -10.48
N PRO A 129 18.03 23.33 -10.56
CA PRO A 129 18.89 24.44 -10.14
C PRO A 129 18.56 25.75 -10.87
N GLN A 130 18.86 26.89 -10.26
CA GLN A 130 18.50 28.23 -10.79
C GLN A 130 18.95 28.49 -12.24
N LYS A 131 20.04 27.84 -12.69
CA LYS A 131 20.52 27.94 -14.08
C LYS A 131 19.54 27.39 -15.13
N PHE A 132 18.56 26.59 -14.70
CA PHE A 132 17.47 26.08 -15.53
C PHE A 132 16.21 26.97 -15.47
N ALA A 133 16.24 28.11 -14.79
CA ALA A 133 15.11 29.03 -14.74
C ALA A 133 14.70 29.51 -16.15
N GLY A 134 13.40 29.44 -16.45
CA GLY A 134 12.84 29.82 -17.75
C GLY A 134 13.05 28.80 -18.88
N LYS A 135 13.65 27.64 -18.60
CA LYS A 135 13.77 26.54 -19.58
C LYS A 135 12.44 25.79 -19.69
N THR A 136 12.06 25.48 -20.93
CA THR A 136 10.79 24.80 -21.26
C THR A 136 10.98 23.34 -21.64
N ASP A 137 12.21 22.91 -21.85
CA ASP A 137 12.63 21.58 -22.30
C ASP A 137 13.43 20.83 -21.22
N VAL A 138 13.10 21.07 -19.94
CA VAL A 138 13.77 20.41 -18.81
C VAL A 138 13.46 18.92 -18.83
N SER A 139 14.48 18.08 -18.67
CA SER A 139 14.35 16.62 -18.57
C SER A 139 15.12 16.08 -17.37
N TRP A 140 14.56 15.07 -16.70
CA TRP A 140 15.17 14.41 -15.55
C TRP A 140 15.33 12.92 -15.79
N GLU A 141 16.46 12.37 -15.36
CA GLU A 141 16.76 10.93 -15.48
C GLU A 141 17.46 10.42 -14.22
N VAL A 142 17.26 9.15 -13.88
CA VAL A 142 18.05 8.47 -12.86
C VAL A 142 19.26 7.83 -13.55
N LEU A 143 20.46 8.28 -13.19
CA LEU A 143 21.72 7.78 -13.72
C LEU A 143 22.20 6.52 -12.99
N SER A 144 21.97 6.47 -11.68
CA SER A 144 22.36 5.36 -10.82
C SER A 144 21.41 5.26 -9.63
N ALA A 145 21.01 4.03 -9.30
CA ALA A 145 20.11 3.72 -8.21
C ALA A 145 20.62 2.48 -7.45
N PRO A 146 20.48 2.44 -6.11
CA PRO A 146 20.76 1.25 -5.31
C PRO A 146 19.85 0.05 -5.64
N SER A 147 18.65 0.31 -6.13
CA SER A 147 17.68 -0.72 -6.55
C SER A 147 16.78 -0.21 -7.68
N ASP A 148 15.89 -1.09 -8.16
CA ASP A 148 14.84 -0.75 -9.14
C ASP A 148 13.50 -0.36 -8.50
N LEU A 149 13.41 -0.32 -7.16
CA LEU A 149 12.20 0.03 -6.41
C LEU A 149 12.07 1.54 -6.20
N TYR A 150 12.03 2.30 -7.29
CA TYR A 150 11.90 3.76 -7.25
C TYR A 150 10.97 4.28 -8.34
N ARG A 151 10.57 5.55 -8.17
CA ARG A 151 9.84 6.31 -9.17
C ARG A 151 10.42 7.71 -9.34
N LEU A 152 10.50 8.12 -10.60
CA LEU A 152 10.73 9.52 -10.98
C LEU A 152 9.55 9.98 -11.86
N SER A 153 8.76 10.90 -11.32
CA SER A 153 7.58 11.49 -11.95
C SER A 153 7.79 12.96 -12.26
N ASP A 154 6.93 13.53 -13.12
CA ASP A 154 7.03 14.92 -13.61
C ASP A 154 8.41 15.27 -14.21
N ASN A 155 9.07 14.27 -14.80
CA ASN A 155 10.45 14.34 -15.30
C ASN A 155 10.64 15.22 -16.55
N LYS A 156 9.62 15.96 -16.97
CA LYS A 156 9.67 16.93 -18.08
C LYS A 156 9.32 18.35 -17.66
N THR A 157 9.38 18.64 -16.37
CA THR A 157 9.06 19.97 -15.82
C THR A 157 10.24 20.54 -15.02
N SER A 158 10.13 21.78 -14.56
CA SER A 158 11.15 22.42 -13.70
C SER A 158 11.26 21.77 -12.32
N THR A 159 10.32 20.91 -11.95
CA THR A 159 10.33 20.11 -10.72
C THR A 159 10.10 18.64 -11.03
N ALA A 160 10.83 17.73 -10.41
CA ALA A 160 10.54 16.30 -10.47
C ALA A 160 10.03 15.80 -9.11
N LEU A 161 9.26 14.72 -9.13
CA LEU A 161 8.84 14.00 -7.93
C LEU A 161 9.60 12.67 -7.85
N PHE A 162 10.27 12.42 -6.75
CA PHE A 162 11.07 11.22 -6.52
C PHE A 162 10.58 10.48 -5.28
N SER A 163 10.44 9.16 -5.39
CA SER A 163 10.07 8.26 -4.29
C SER A 163 10.79 6.92 -4.47
N THR A 164 11.02 6.21 -3.37
CA THR A 164 11.66 4.90 -3.42
C THR A 164 11.44 4.10 -2.13
N VAL A 165 11.49 2.78 -2.24
CA VAL A 165 11.39 1.83 -1.13
C VAL A 165 12.74 1.63 -0.45
N ASP A 166 13.84 1.64 -1.22
CA ASP A 166 15.16 1.30 -0.70
C ASP A 166 15.99 2.52 -0.33
N ARG A 167 16.66 2.42 0.81
CA ARG A 167 17.66 3.39 1.26
C ARG A 167 18.88 3.42 0.34
N GLY A 168 19.64 4.50 0.43
CA GLY A 168 20.91 4.66 -0.27
C GLY A 168 20.95 5.96 -1.06
N THR A 169 21.88 6.04 -2.00
CA THR A 169 22.08 7.27 -2.77
C THR A 169 21.72 7.05 -4.23
N TYR A 170 20.77 7.85 -4.69
CA TYR A 170 20.33 7.90 -6.08
C TYR A 170 21.00 9.09 -6.75
N GLN A 171 21.56 8.85 -7.93
CA GLN A 171 22.17 9.89 -8.75
C GLN A 171 21.20 10.24 -9.87
N LEU A 172 20.78 11.50 -9.93
CA LEU A 172 19.88 12.02 -10.94
C LEU A 172 20.61 13.00 -11.85
N SER A 173 20.19 13.08 -13.10
CA SER A 173 20.54 14.16 -14.01
C SER A 173 19.33 15.08 -14.21
N VAL A 174 19.62 16.36 -14.42
CA VAL A 174 18.67 17.33 -14.98
C VAL A 174 19.32 17.99 -16.18
N SER A 175 18.60 18.11 -17.28
CA SER A 175 19.11 18.65 -18.53
C SER A 175 18.13 19.58 -19.25
N SER A 176 18.64 20.48 -20.09
CA SER A 176 17.90 21.35 -21.02
C SER A 176 18.87 21.79 -22.12
N GLY A 177 18.67 21.30 -23.35
CA GLY A 177 19.68 21.37 -24.41
C GLY A 177 21.05 20.86 -23.94
N ASN A 178 22.09 21.69 -24.05
CA ASN A 178 23.46 21.35 -23.61
C ASN A 178 23.71 21.59 -22.12
N LEU A 179 22.74 22.16 -21.40
CA LEU A 179 22.87 22.40 -19.97
C LEU A 179 22.54 21.12 -19.22
N VAL A 180 23.48 20.64 -18.40
CA VAL A 180 23.32 19.43 -17.57
C VAL A 180 23.79 19.73 -16.16
N ASP A 181 23.11 19.16 -15.17
CA ASP A 181 23.61 19.01 -13.80
C ASP A 181 23.37 17.58 -13.30
N THR A 182 24.20 17.19 -12.35
CA THR A 182 24.03 15.97 -11.57
C THR A 182 23.63 16.34 -10.16
N LEU A 183 22.60 15.67 -9.64
CA LEU A 183 22.13 15.79 -8.27
C LEU A 183 22.23 14.42 -7.59
N LEU A 184 22.36 14.46 -6.27
CA LEU A 184 22.21 13.27 -5.43
C LEU A 184 20.91 13.38 -4.62
N VAL A 185 20.29 12.24 -4.39
CA VAL A 185 19.23 12.07 -3.41
C VAL A 185 19.70 11.02 -2.41
N THR A 186 20.00 11.46 -1.19
CA THR A 186 20.31 10.57 -0.07
C THR A 186 19.01 10.14 0.61
N VAL A 187 18.67 8.86 0.52
CA VAL A 187 17.46 8.27 1.08
C VAL A 187 17.81 7.51 2.36
N ARG A 188 17.19 7.93 3.46
CA ARG A 188 17.36 7.31 4.78
C ARG A 188 16.17 6.42 5.14
N GLN A 189 16.34 5.60 6.17
CA GLN A 189 15.21 4.89 6.76
C GLN A 189 14.17 5.90 7.30
N ALA A 190 12.88 5.63 7.08
CA ALA A 190 11.80 6.36 7.74
C ALA A 190 11.90 6.22 9.28
N ALA A 191 11.55 7.29 10.01
CA ALA A 191 11.64 7.30 11.48
C ALA A 191 10.67 6.30 12.15
N LYS A 192 9.51 6.06 11.52
CA LYS A 192 8.52 5.07 11.95
C LYS A 192 8.68 3.81 11.10
N LEU A 193 8.63 2.64 11.74
CA LEU A 193 8.51 1.38 11.01
C LEU A 193 7.19 1.37 10.24
N GLN A 194 7.27 1.08 8.94
CA GLN A 194 6.14 1.08 8.02
C GLN A 194 5.47 -0.30 8.04
N SER A 195 4.15 -0.30 8.09
CA SER A 195 3.34 -1.52 7.99
C SER A 195 3.00 -1.76 6.53
N ALA A 196 3.13 -2.98 6.03
CA ALA A 196 2.70 -3.32 4.67
C ALA A 196 1.17 -3.26 4.49
N TYR A 197 0.39 -3.13 5.57
CA TYR A 197 -1.06 -3.25 5.56
C TYR A 197 -1.79 -1.92 5.70
N ILE A 198 -3.09 -1.91 5.37
CA ILE A 198 -4.01 -0.78 5.57
C ILE A 198 -3.82 -0.21 6.98
N ALA A 199 -3.60 1.10 7.07
CA ALA A 199 -3.40 1.80 8.33
C ALA A 199 -4.67 2.48 8.85
N LYS A 200 -5.59 2.84 7.94
CA LYS A 200 -6.79 3.60 8.29
C LYS A 200 -7.92 3.44 7.27
N VAL A 201 -9.16 3.44 7.78
CA VAL A 201 -10.37 3.69 7.00
C VAL A 201 -10.80 5.14 7.23
N PHE A 202 -10.89 5.91 6.16
CA PHE A 202 -11.29 7.32 6.17
C PHE A 202 -12.79 7.50 5.97
N ASP A 203 -13.39 6.64 5.16
CA ASP A 203 -14.80 6.72 4.83
C ASP A 203 -15.35 5.34 4.44
N TYR A 204 -16.64 5.12 4.71
CA TYR A 204 -17.32 3.87 4.39
C TYR A 204 -18.82 4.11 4.27
N LEU A 205 -19.37 3.81 3.09
CA LEU A 205 -20.79 3.87 2.83
C LEU A 205 -21.15 2.81 1.76
N PRO A 206 -21.67 1.65 2.19
CA PRO A 206 -22.10 0.61 1.27
C PRO A 206 -23.44 1.00 0.62
N ALA A 207 -23.63 0.62 -0.63
CA ALA A 207 -24.93 0.69 -1.28
C ALA A 207 -25.82 -0.45 -0.77
N PRO A 208 -27.15 -0.38 -0.95
CA PRO A 208 -27.99 -1.43 -0.42
C PRO A 208 -27.65 -2.82 -0.93
N GLY A 209 -27.62 -3.81 -0.03
CA GLY A 209 -27.23 -5.19 -0.33
C GLY A 209 -27.49 -6.17 0.81
N GLN A 210 -27.45 -7.46 0.51
CA GLN A 210 -27.86 -8.54 1.40
C GLN A 210 -26.95 -8.75 2.62
N PHE A 211 -25.74 -8.20 2.62
CA PHE A 211 -24.81 -8.23 3.75
C PHE A 211 -24.69 -6.88 4.48
N VAL A 212 -25.33 -5.83 3.96
CA VAL A 212 -25.37 -4.53 4.62
C VAL A 212 -26.03 -4.70 5.98
N ASN A 213 -25.50 -3.97 6.97
CA ASN A 213 -25.82 -4.07 8.40
C ASN A 213 -25.33 -5.35 9.11
N GLU A 214 -24.70 -6.30 8.42
CA GLU A 214 -24.05 -7.47 9.03
C GLU A 214 -22.51 -7.41 8.91
N LEU A 215 -21.97 -6.90 7.79
CA LEU A 215 -20.53 -6.87 7.49
C LEU A 215 -20.01 -5.47 7.11
N PRO A 216 -19.70 -4.58 8.08
CA PRO A 216 -19.71 -4.81 9.52
C PRO A 216 -21.11 -4.64 10.14
N LYS A 217 -21.29 -5.25 11.31
CA LYS A 217 -22.59 -5.27 11.99
C LYS A 217 -23.03 -3.90 12.46
N TYR A 218 -24.19 -3.46 11.99
CA TYR A 218 -24.91 -2.30 12.51
C TYR A 218 -25.67 -2.67 13.79
N THR A 219 -25.64 -1.76 14.75
CA THR A 219 -26.42 -1.80 15.99
C THR A 219 -27.21 -0.50 16.10
N SER A 220 -28.45 -0.59 16.56
CA SER A 220 -29.30 0.59 16.71
C SER A 220 -28.58 1.68 17.52
N GLY A 221 -28.48 2.86 16.93
CA GLY A 221 -27.76 4.01 17.51
C GLY A 221 -26.34 4.21 16.97
N ASP A 222 -25.77 3.28 16.20
CA ASP A 222 -24.49 3.52 15.51
C ASP A 222 -24.60 4.72 14.56
N THR A 223 -23.60 5.58 14.61
CA THR A 223 -23.45 6.74 13.71
C THR A 223 -22.60 6.39 12.49
N TYR A 224 -22.51 7.32 11.54
CA TYR A 224 -21.62 7.22 10.39
C TYR A 224 -20.16 6.99 10.81
N GLU A 225 -19.67 7.77 11.77
CA GLU A 225 -18.31 7.64 12.32
C GLU A 225 -18.10 6.31 13.04
N THR A 226 -19.15 5.79 13.70
CA THR A 226 -19.10 4.49 14.36
C THR A 226 -18.96 3.37 13.33
N MET A 227 -19.65 3.46 12.19
CA MET A 227 -19.56 2.48 11.13
C MET A 227 -18.22 2.54 10.39
N ILE A 228 -17.65 3.74 10.19
CA ILE A 228 -16.26 3.88 9.73
C ILE A 228 -15.29 3.22 10.71
N ALA A 229 -15.44 3.45 12.00
CA ALA A 229 -14.58 2.85 13.02
C ALA A 229 -14.70 1.33 13.06
N LYS A 230 -15.91 0.78 12.84
CA LYS A 230 -16.13 -0.67 12.72
C LYS A 230 -15.47 -1.24 11.47
N ALA A 231 -15.66 -0.62 10.30
CA ALA A 231 -14.94 -1.00 9.09
C ALA A 231 -13.42 -0.96 9.30
N GLY A 232 -12.92 0.05 10.02
CA GLY A 232 -11.52 0.13 10.44
C GLY A 232 -11.05 -1.04 11.30
N LYS A 233 -11.88 -1.53 12.24
CA LYS A 233 -11.56 -2.73 13.02
C LYS A 233 -11.48 -4.00 12.18
N GLU A 234 -12.26 -4.08 11.11
CA GLU A 234 -12.21 -5.23 10.21
C GLU A 234 -11.03 -5.16 9.24
N LEU A 235 -10.60 -3.97 8.80
CA LEU A 235 -9.66 -3.85 7.67
C LEU A 235 -8.21 -3.46 8.04
N VAL A 236 -7.99 -2.83 9.19
CA VAL A 236 -6.68 -2.27 9.55
C VAL A 236 -5.73 -3.36 10.06
N GLY A 237 -4.51 -3.39 9.52
CA GLY A 237 -3.46 -4.31 9.92
C GLY A 237 -3.44 -5.62 9.12
N GLU A 238 -2.57 -6.53 9.55
CA GLU A 238 -2.41 -7.83 8.89
C GLU A 238 -3.68 -8.67 9.08
N ASP A 239 -4.13 -8.90 10.30
CA ASP A 239 -5.28 -9.76 10.60
C ASP A 239 -6.63 -9.06 10.30
N ALA A 240 -6.93 -8.90 9.01
CA ALA A 240 -8.16 -8.30 8.52
C ALA A 240 -9.27 -9.33 8.29
N ASN A 241 -10.50 -8.92 8.58
CA ASN A 241 -11.74 -9.59 8.19
C ASN A 241 -12.35 -8.93 6.94
N THR A 242 -13.55 -9.36 6.56
CA THR A 242 -14.25 -8.90 5.37
C THR A 242 -15.38 -7.92 5.71
N ILE A 243 -15.50 -6.86 4.91
CA ILE A 243 -16.68 -5.98 4.86
C ILE A 243 -17.35 -6.09 3.48
N THR A 244 -18.64 -5.77 3.41
CA THR A 244 -19.37 -5.64 2.14
C THR A 244 -19.43 -4.19 1.68
N LEU A 245 -19.38 -3.97 0.36
CA LEU A 245 -19.74 -2.69 -0.26
C LEU A 245 -21.21 -2.66 -0.71
N GLY A 246 -21.92 -3.80 -0.67
CA GLY A 246 -23.27 -3.96 -1.18
C GLY A 246 -23.34 -3.73 -2.68
N GLY A 247 -24.49 -3.29 -3.19
CA GLY A 247 -24.70 -3.07 -4.63
C GLY A 247 -23.83 -1.97 -5.26
N TRP A 248 -24.13 -1.63 -6.52
CA TRP A 248 -23.35 -0.65 -7.30
C TRP A 248 -23.14 0.68 -6.57
N GLY A 249 -21.90 1.17 -6.61
CA GLY A 249 -21.50 2.48 -6.10
C GLY A 249 -21.15 2.52 -4.61
N GLY A 250 -21.52 1.51 -3.83
CA GLY A 250 -21.10 1.39 -2.44
C GLY A 250 -19.58 1.30 -2.32
N TYR A 251 -18.99 1.92 -1.30
CA TYR A 251 -17.56 2.20 -1.29
C TYR A 251 -16.90 2.20 0.10
N VAL A 252 -15.57 2.12 0.08
CA VAL A 252 -14.68 2.36 1.21
C VAL A 252 -13.48 3.20 0.78
N VAL A 253 -12.99 4.07 1.67
CA VAL A 253 -11.76 4.87 1.48
C VAL A 253 -10.74 4.45 2.52
N LEU A 254 -9.57 4.05 2.05
CA LEU A 254 -8.48 3.45 2.80
C LEU A 254 -7.23 4.34 2.70
N GLY A 255 -6.34 4.22 3.68
CA GLY A 255 -4.99 4.77 3.56
C GLY A 255 -3.93 3.90 4.24
N PHE A 256 -2.71 4.08 3.75
CA PHE A 256 -1.50 3.45 4.26
C PHE A 256 -0.74 4.42 5.16
N ASP A 257 0.18 3.92 6.00
CA ASP A 257 0.97 4.77 6.90
C ASP A 257 2.24 5.36 6.26
N HIS A 258 2.36 5.20 4.94
CA HIS A 258 3.44 5.65 4.07
C HIS A 258 2.94 5.68 2.62
N THR A 259 3.73 6.28 1.72
CA THR A 259 3.43 6.25 0.29
C THR A 259 3.83 4.90 -0.30
N ILE A 260 2.87 4.19 -0.90
CA ILE A 260 3.17 3.03 -1.75
C ILE A 260 3.81 3.57 -3.03
N VAL A 261 5.06 3.18 -3.29
CA VAL A 261 5.84 3.66 -4.43
C VAL A 261 5.31 3.02 -5.72
N ASN A 262 5.10 3.85 -6.76
CA ASN A 262 4.74 3.39 -8.10
C ASN A 262 5.99 2.87 -8.83
N VAL A 263 6.28 1.57 -8.72
CA VAL A 263 7.48 0.97 -9.28
C VAL A 263 7.23 0.57 -10.73
N ALA A 264 8.01 1.16 -11.64
CA ALA A 264 7.84 0.93 -13.07
C ALA A 264 7.85 -0.56 -13.44
N GLY A 265 6.80 -1.00 -14.13
CA GLY A 265 6.71 -2.37 -14.65
C GLY A 265 6.37 -3.43 -13.60
N ARG A 266 5.82 -3.05 -12.43
CA ARG A 266 5.39 -3.98 -11.38
C ARG A 266 3.97 -3.66 -10.91
N ARG A 267 3.26 -4.64 -10.35
CA ARG A 267 2.08 -4.33 -9.50
C ARG A 267 2.61 -3.85 -8.14
N ASP A 268 1.99 -2.81 -7.60
CA ASP A 268 2.48 -2.09 -6.42
C ASP A 268 1.72 -2.44 -5.15
N PHE A 269 0.41 -2.68 -5.27
CA PHE A 269 -0.43 -3.02 -4.13
C PHE A 269 -1.51 -4.03 -4.51
N ARG A 270 -2.17 -4.61 -3.52
CA ARG A 270 -3.43 -5.35 -3.72
C ARG A 270 -4.38 -5.10 -2.58
N ILE A 271 -5.67 -5.22 -2.86
CA ILE A 271 -6.72 -5.28 -1.84
C ILE A 271 -7.45 -6.59 -2.07
N TRP A 272 -7.62 -7.36 -1.00
CA TRP A 272 -8.22 -8.67 -1.03
C TRP A 272 -9.74 -8.56 -1.10
N GLY A 273 -10.36 -9.47 -1.83
CA GLY A 273 -11.80 -9.71 -1.82
C GLY A 273 -12.12 -11.15 -1.44
N ASN A 274 -13.30 -11.61 -1.85
CA ASN A 274 -13.77 -12.99 -1.66
C ASN A 274 -13.77 -13.80 -2.96
N ALA A 275 -13.30 -13.25 -4.08
CA ALA A 275 -13.42 -13.87 -5.39
C ALA A 275 -12.87 -15.30 -5.49
N PHE A 276 -13.65 -16.18 -6.13
CA PHE A 276 -13.29 -17.58 -6.36
C PHE A 276 -13.82 -18.09 -7.70
N GLY A 277 -13.14 -19.12 -8.25
CA GLY A 277 -13.53 -19.75 -9.51
C GLY A 277 -14.69 -20.73 -9.35
N ALA A 278 -15.55 -20.81 -10.36
CA ALA A 278 -16.63 -21.79 -10.43
C ALA A 278 -16.08 -23.22 -10.54
N ASN A 279 -16.53 -24.11 -9.65
CA ASN A 279 -16.06 -25.49 -9.60
C ASN A 279 -16.62 -26.36 -10.75
N ALA A 280 -17.81 -26.03 -11.27
CA ALA A 280 -18.50 -26.83 -12.29
C ALA A 280 -19.21 -25.95 -13.34
N ASN A 281 -18.47 -25.01 -13.95
CA ASN A 281 -19.02 -24.19 -15.03
C ASN A 281 -19.47 -25.08 -16.21
N PRO A 282 -20.77 -25.10 -16.57
CA PRO A 282 -21.26 -26.00 -17.62
C PRO A 282 -20.86 -25.54 -19.03
N ARG A 283 -20.37 -24.30 -19.20
CA ARG A 283 -19.90 -23.79 -20.49
C ARG A 283 -18.50 -24.35 -20.82
N PRO A 284 -18.34 -25.08 -21.94
CA PRO A 284 -17.04 -25.58 -22.36
C PRO A 284 -16.05 -24.44 -22.66
N ASN A 285 -14.81 -24.58 -22.19
CA ASN A 285 -13.71 -23.62 -22.43
C ASN A 285 -14.04 -22.18 -22.02
N ALA A 286 -14.85 -22.00 -20.97
CA ALA A 286 -15.13 -20.68 -20.44
C ALA A 286 -13.85 -20.00 -19.92
N PRO A 287 -13.65 -18.67 -20.14
CA PRO A 287 -12.66 -17.89 -19.39
C PRO A 287 -12.89 -17.99 -17.88
N PHE A 288 -11.90 -17.56 -17.10
CA PHE A 288 -11.99 -17.58 -15.64
C PHE A 288 -13.21 -16.80 -15.14
N GLY A 289 -13.98 -17.43 -14.26
CA GLY A 289 -15.18 -16.86 -13.64
C GLY A 289 -15.70 -17.75 -12.51
N GLY A 290 -16.56 -17.18 -11.67
CA GLY A 290 -17.15 -17.79 -10.49
C GLY A 290 -17.90 -16.73 -9.69
N SER A 291 -17.38 -16.35 -8.53
CA SER A 291 -17.73 -15.10 -7.84
C SER A 291 -16.63 -14.09 -8.18
N CYS A 292 -16.85 -13.26 -9.19
CA CYS A 292 -15.95 -12.17 -9.58
C CYS A 292 -16.76 -10.88 -9.55
N GLU A 293 -16.53 -10.05 -8.53
CA GLU A 293 -17.39 -8.92 -8.15
C GLU A 293 -16.59 -7.62 -8.16
N PRO A 294 -16.15 -7.17 -9.36
CA PRO A 294 -15.06 -6.21 -9.52
C PRO A 294 -15.35 -4.86 -8.87
N GLY A 295 -14.54 -4.53 -7.87
CA GLY A 295 -14.42 -3.20 -7.29
C GLY A 295 -13.53 -2.30 -8.13
N ILE A 296 -14.04 -1.15 -8.56
CA ILE A 296 -13.27 -0.10 -9.24
C ILE A 296 -12.37 0.59 -8.23
N VAL A 297 -11.14 0.87 -8.64
CA VAL A 297 -10.10 1.45 -7.79
C VAL A 297 -9.80 2.89 -8.21
N MET A 298 -9.89 3.81 -7.25
CA MET A 298 -9.35 5.16 -7.34
C MET A 298 -8.18 5.29 -6.37
N VAL A 299 -7.17 6.05 -6.74
CA VAL A 299 -5.97 6.28 -5.94
C VAL A 299 -5.64 7.77 -5.85
N ALA A 300 -5.04 8.17 -4.74
CA ALA A 300 -4.57 9.53 -4.51
C ALA A 300 -3.30 9.52 -3.65
N TYR A 301 -2.55 10.61 -3.68
CA TYR A 301 -1.41 10.84 -2.78
C TYR A 301 -1.59 12.20 -2.10
N ASP A 302 -1.12 12.31 -0.86
CA ASP A 302 -1.29 13.47 0.02
C ASP A 302 -0.39 14.63 -0.41
N LYS A 303 -0.82 15.34 -1.47
CA LYS A 303 0.00 16.36 -2.12
C LYS A 303 0.25 17.56 -1.22
N ASN A 304 -0.74 17.92 -0.39
CA ASN A 304 -0.67 19.06 0.51
C ASN A 304 -0.17 18.69 1.93
N LYS A 305 0.07 17.41 2.20
CA LYS A 305 0.62 16.87 3.45
C LYS A 305 -0.30 17.06 4.66
N ASN A 306 -1.61 17.01 4.46
CA ASN A 306 -2.61 17.18 5.51
C ASN A 306 -3.06 15.84 6.15
N GLY A 307 -2.62 14.71 5.61
CA GLY A 307 -2.95 13.36 6.06
C GLY A 307 -4.38 12.92 5.74
N LYS A 308 -5.02 13.50 4.72
CA LYS A 308 -6.42 13.23 4.34
C LYS A 308 -6.54 13.04 2.82
N PRO A 309 -7.47 12.18 2.37
CA PRO A 309 -7.82 12.10 0.96
C PRO A 309 -8.67 13.32 0.57
N ASP A 310 -8.09 14.26 -0.18
CA ASP A 310 -8.81 15.43 -0.68
C ASP A 310 -9.58 15.11 -1.98
N GLU A 311 -10.71 15.78 -2.20
CA GLU A 311 -11.64 15.44 -3.29
C GLU A 311 -11.06 15.68 -4.69
N ASP A 312 -10.09 16.59 -4.84
CA ASP A 312 -9.48 16.98 -6.12
C ASP A 312 -8.23 16.16 -6.49
N GLU A 313 -7.88 15.14 -5.71
CA GLU A 313 -6.65 14.35 -5.87
C GLU A 313 -6.85 12.96 -6.49
N TRP A 314 -8.09 12.56 -6.79
CA TRP A 314 -8.40 11.19 -7.23
C TRP A 314 -8.06 10.90 -8.70
N TYR A 315 -7.30 9.82 -8.91
CA TYR A 315 -7.00 9.21 -10.20
C TYR A 315 -7.61 7.82 -10.26
N GLU A 316 -8.14 7.42 -11.41
CA GLU A 316 -8.69 6.08 -11.58
C GLU A 316 -7.59 5.11 -12.01
N ILE A 317 -7.61 3.89 -11.49
CA ILE A 317 -6.87 2.77 -12.10
C ILE A 317 -7.63 2.27 -13.33
N LYS A 318 -7.05 2.44 -14.51
CA LYS A 318 -7.63 2.02 -15.79
C LYS A 318 -7.65 0.49 -15.92
N GLY A 319 -8.68 -0.14 -15.38
CA GLY A 319 -8.93 -1.57 -15.55
C GLY A 319 -9.33 -1.95 -16.98
N SER A 320 -9.29 -3.24 -17.31
CA SER A 320 -9.47 -3.72 -18.68
C SER A 320 -10.83 -3.39 -19.30
N GLY A 321 -11.88 -3.36 -18.48
CA GLY A 321 -13.25 -3.00 -18.88
C GLY A 321 -13.62 -1.52 -18.73
N ASN A 322 -12.68 -0.62 -18.43
CA ASN A 322 -13.03 0.70 -17.89
C ASN A 322 -13.65 1.68 -18.91
N PHE A 323 -13.39 1.48 -20.20
CA PHE A 323 -13.98 2.23 -21.32
C PHE A 323 -14.97 1.38 -22.13
N SER A 324 -14.68 0.08 -22.25
CA SER A 324 -15.50 -0.90 -22.94
C SER A 324 -15.10 -2.30 -22.50
N ALA A 325 -16.04 -3.24 -22.48
CA ALA A 325 -15.77 -4.65 -22.20
C ALA A 325 -15.56 -5.49 -23.47
N GLU A 326 -15.52 -4.89 -24.67
CA GLU A 326 -15.40 -5.62 -25.94
C GLU A 326 -14.14 -6.49 -26.06
N SER A 327 -13.07 -6.15 -25.32
CA SER A 327 -11.82 -6.92 -25.26
C SER A 327 -11.86 -8.05 -24.22
N GLU A 328 -12.94 -8.17 -23.44
CA GLU A 328 -13.10 -9.20 -22.43
C GLU A 328 -13.47 -10.55 -23.05
N LEU A 329 -12.87 -11.63 -22.56
CA LEU A 329 -13.04 -12.97 -23.13
C LEU A 329 -14.47 -13.51 -23.01
N TRP A 330 -15.25 -12.98 -22.07
CA TRP A 330 -16.65 -13.35 -21.83
C TRP A 330 -17.66 -12.47 -22.59
N TYR A 331 -17.20 -11.39 -23.24
CA TYR A 331 -18.08 -10.35 -23.82
C TYR A 331 -19.15 -10.93 -24.76
N ASN A 332 -18.73 -11.72 -25.75
CA ASN A 332 -19.65 -12.30 -26.74
C ASN A 332 -20.69 -13.24 -26.10
N ALA A 333 -20.30 -13.97 -25.05
CA ALA A 333 -21.24 -14.82 -24.32
C ALA A 333 -22.26 -13.97 -23.55
N ALA A 334 -21.82 -12.87 -22.92
CA ALA A 334 -22.71 -11.94 -22.23
C ALA A 334 -23.69 -11.24 -23.21
N VAL A 335 -23.24 -10.86 -24.41
CA VAL A 335 -24.12 -10.36 -25.49
C VAL A 335 -25.15 -11.42 -25.88
N GLY A 336 -24.73 -12.67 -26.09
CA GLY A 336 -25.63 -13.79 -26.37
C GLY A 336 -26.66 -14.03 -25.26
N ASN A 337 -26.25 -13.82 -24.01
CA ASN A 337 -27.12 -13.88 -22.82
C ASN A 337 -28.00 -12.62 -22.63
N LYS A 338 -27.93 -11.65 -23.55
CA LYS A 338 -28.68 -10.38 -23.49
C LYS A 338 -28.36 -9.54 -22.24
N ASN A 339 -27.15 -9.67 -21.71
CA ASN A 339 -26.68 -8.78 -20.68
C ASN A 339 -26.52 -7.34 -21.21
N ASP A 340 -26.66 -6.36 -20.33
CA ASP A 340 -26.22 -5.01 -20.62
C ASP A 340 -24.69 -4.93 -20.47
N VAL A 341 -24.01 -4.99 -21.61
CA VAL A 341 -22.54 -4.99 -21.71
C VAL A 341 -21.94 -3.60 -21.93
N ARG A 342 -22.74 -2.53 -21.77
CA ARG A 342 -22.25 -1.16 -21.86
C ARG A 342 -21.48 -0.79 -20.59
N THR A 343 -20.41 -0.04 -20.76
CA THR A 343 -19.71 0.63 -19.65
C THR A 343 -20.09 2.11 -19.64
N PHE A 344 -20.60 2.60 -18.52
CA PHE A 344 -20.99 3.99 -18.33
C PHE A 344 -19.95 4.69 -17.46
N ARG A 345 -19.20 5.62 -18.06
CA ARG A 345 -18.16 6.39 -17.36
C ARG A 345 -18.71 7.40 -16.36
N ASN A 346 -19.86 8.00 -16.71
CA ASN A 346 -20.54 9.03 -15.93
C ASN A 346 -21.92 8.50 -15.52
N TYR A 347 -21.94 7.57 -14.56
CA TYR A 347 -23.17 6.96 -14.06
C TYR A 347 -23.51 7.51 -12.67
N GLU A 348 -24.80 7.67 -12.43
CA GLU A 348 -25.36 8.05 -11.14
C GLU A 348 -26.59 7.21 -10.88
N MET A 349 -26.70 6.64 -9.68
CA MET A 349 -27.86 5.87 -9.26
C MET A 349 -28.28 6.27 -7.85
N THR A 350 -29.58 6.46 -7.68
CA THR A 350 -30.21 6.82 -6.40
C THR A 350 -31.06 5.67 -5.89
N TYR A 351 -30.79 5.23 -4.67
CA TYR A 351 -31.56 4.22 -3.94
C TYR A 351 -32.51 4.87 -2.95
N SER A 352 -33.76 4.41 -2.92
CA SER A 352 -34.77 4.87 -1.95
C SER A 352 -34.89 3.87 -0.80
N ARG A 353 -35.03 4.36 0.43
CA ARG A 353 -35.30 3.55 1.62
C ARG A 353 -36.50 2.63 1.35
N PRO A 354 -36.45 1.35 1.77
CA PRO A 354 -37.55 0.43 1.52
C PRO A 354 -38.83 0.91 2.21
N ALA A 355 -39.96 0.81 1.50
CA ALA A 355 -41.26 1.21 2.03
C ALA A 355 -41.78 0.25 3.13
N THR A 356 -41.31 -1.00 3.13
CA THR A 356 -41.64 -2.01 4.13
C THR A 356 -40.49 -2.98 4.30
N GLU A 357 -40.28 -3.43 5.54
CA GLU A 357 -39.37 -4.54 5.87
C GLU A 357 -40.10 -5.90 5.92
N THR A 358 -41.43 -5.88 5.83
CA THR A 358 -42.29 -7.06 5.94
C THR A 358 -42.72 -7.53 4.55
N PRO A 359 -42.53 -8.82 4.21
CA PRO A 359 -43.07 -9.42 2.99
C PRO A 359 -44.58 -9.24 2.85
N VAL A 360 -45.02 -8.93 1.62
CA VAL A 360 -46.44 -8.93 1.26
C VAL A 360 -46.76 -10.29 0.67
N GLY A 361 -47.54 -11.10 1.40
CA GLY A 361 -47.87 -12.46 1.01
C GLY A 361 -46.80 -13.49 1.40
N THR A 362 -46.96 -14.72 0.91
CA THR A 362 -45.98 -15.80 1.17
C THR A 362 -44.78 -15.64 0.23
N PRO A 363 -43.54 -15.60 0.76
CA PRO A 363 -42.32 -15.62 -0.06
C PRO A 363 -42.35 -16.73 -1.13
N GLN A 364 -41.84 -16.43 -2.32
CA GLN A 364 -41.75 -17.39 -3.42
C GLN A 364 -40.30 -17.65 -3.77
N ASN A 365 -39.92 -18.93 -3.85
CA ASN A 365 -38.55 -19.37 -4.09
C ASN A 365 -37.57 -18.71 -3.11
N TYR A 366 -36.54 -18.04 -3.62
CA TYR A 366 -35.52 -17.35 -2.83
C TYR A 366 -35.89 -15.89 -2.51
N THR A 367 -37.05 -15.38 -2.95
CA THR A 367 -37.44 -13.97 -2.83
C THR A 367 -38.49 -13.74 -1.73
N SER A 368 -38.17 -12.86 -0.78
CA SER A 368 -39.10 -12.41 0.27
C SER A 368 -39.84 -11.12 -0.10
N ILE A 369 -39.14 -10.14 -0.67
CA ILE A 369 -39.74 -8.88 -1.17
C ILE A 369 -39.17 -8.59 -2.56
N ALA A 370 -39.97 -8.78 -3.61
CA ALA A 370 -39.51 -8.59 -4.99
C ALA A 370 -39.19 -7.12 -5.32
N ASN A 371 -40.01 -6.19 -4.84
CA ASN A 371 -39.84 -4.74 -5.06
C ASN A 371 -39.40 -4.06 -3.76
N TYR A 372 -38.19 -4.36 -3.28
CA TYR A 372 -37.77 -3.96 -1.94
C TYR A 372 -37.19 -2.55 -1.89
N ILE A 373 -36.09 -2.29 -2.61
CA ILE A 373 -35.41 -0.99 -2.64
C ILE A 373 -35.51 -0.43 -4.06
N ALA A 374 -36.32 0.61 -4.22
CA ALA A 374 -36.45 1.28 -5.51
C ALA A 374 -35.16 2.02 -5.86
N TRP A 375 -34.74 1.93 -7.11
CA TRP A 375 -33.63 2.71 -7.64
C TRP A 375 -33.98 3.38 -8.97
N ALA A 376 -33.33 4.50 -9.24
CA ALA A 376 -33.38 5.20 -10.52
C ALA A 376 -32.01 5.75 -10.88
N ASP A 377 -31.66 5.75 -12.17
CA ASP A 377 -30.37 6.18 -12.67
C ASP A 377 -30.44 7.41 -13.59
N ASN A 378 -29.27 7.98 -13.90
CA ASN A 378 -29.14 9.09 -14.85
C ASN A 378 -29.24 8.66 -16.33
N GLN A 379 -29.53 7.39 -16.61
CA GLN A 379 -29.82 6.85 -17.95
C GLN A 379 -31.33 6.68 -18.17
N SER A 380 -32.16 7.26 -17.29
CA SER A 380 -33.63 7.16 -17.32
C SER A 380 -34.15 5.73 -17.09
N GLN A 381 -33.35 4.87 -16.47
CA GLN A 381 -33.75 3.54 -16.05
C GLN A 381 -34.14 3.57 -14.57
N GLN A 382 -35.02 2.65 -14.21
CA GLN A 382 -35.48 2.46 -12.84
C GLN A 382 -35.76 0.99 -12.60
N GLY A 383 -35.71 0.58 -11.34
CA GLY A 383 -36.00 -0.80 -10.95
C GLY A 383 -36.04 -0.96 -9.44
N TYR A 384 -35.89 -2.21 -9.01
CA TYR A 384 -35.84 -2.56 -7.60
C TYR A 384 -34.68 -3.51 -7.33
N LYS A 385 -34.07 -3.40 -6.15
CA LYS A 385 -33.33 -4.49 -5.52
C LYS A 385 -34.32 -5.44 -4.85
N ILE A 386 -33.95 -6.71 -4.79
CA ILE A 386 -34.79 -7.79 -4.24
C ILE A 386 -34.33 -8.09 -2.81
N LYS A 387 -35.26 -8.31 -1.87
CA LYS A 387 -34.96 -8.92 -0.58
C LYS A 387 -35.07 -10.43 -0.71
N ASN A 388 -34.02 -11.17 -0.38
CA ASN A 388 -34.04 -12.62 -0.41
C ASN A 388 -34.61 -13.21 0.89
N THR A 389 -34.76 -14.54 0.93
CA THR A 389 -35.27 -15.29 2.10
C THR A 389 -34.17 -15.70 3.08
N PHE A 390 -32.90 -15.54 2.72
CA PHE A 390 -31.74 -15.94 3.51
C PHE A 390 -31.28 -14.84 4.49
N HIS A 391 -31.53 -13.57 4.14
CA HIS A 391 -31.10 -12.39 4.91
C HIS A 391 -32.30 -11.53 5.32
N THR A 392 -32.52 -11.40 6.63
CA THR A 392 -33.73 -10.75 7.19
C THR A 392 -33.53 -9.31 7.61
N GLN A 393 -32.29 -8.88 7.85
CA GLN A 393 -31.96 -7.50 8.21
C GLN A 393 -32.33 -6.52 7.08
N SER A 394 -32.36 -5.22 7.38
CA SER A 394 -32.56 -4.22 6.32
C SER A 394 -31.36 -4.22 5.38
N TYR A 395 -31.57 -4.14 4.07
CA TYR A 395 -30.45 -4.00 3.13
C TYR A 395 -30.04 -2.53 2.98
N TYR A 396 -30.87 -1.59 3.42
CA TYR A 396 -30.53 -0.18 3.42
C TYR A 396 -29.60 0.13 4.62
N PRO A 397 -28.52 0.92 4.46
CA PRO A 397 -27.61 1.23 5.56
C PRO A 397 -28.34 1.83 6.76
N GLY A 398 -28.29 1.16 7.91
CA GLY A 398 -29.10 1.46 9.08
C GLY A 398 -28.76 2.78 9.79
N TRP A 399 -27.56 3.32 9.54
CA TRP A 399 -27.09 4.59 10.08
C TRP A 399 -27.43 5.80 9.19
N MET A 400 -27.96 5.56 7.97
CA MET A 400 -28.36 6.63 7.09
C MET A 400 -29.73 7.17 7.49
N LYS A 401 -29.83 8.49 7.63
CA LYS A 401 -31.06 9.19 8.05
C LYS A 401 -31.93 9.59 6.86
N ASP A 402 -31.30 9.91 5.74
CA ASP A 402 -32.01 10.32 4.53
C ASP A 402 -32.76 9.14 3.92
N ASP A 403 -33.89 9.42 3.26
CA ASP A 403 -34.66 8.39 2.56
C ASP A 403 -34.09 8.03 1.20
N LYS A 404 -33.05 8.74 0.75
CA LYS A 404 -32.38 8.51 -0.53
C LYS A 404 -30.87 8.60 -0.36
N ILE A 405 -30.15 7.68 -1.01
CA ILE A 405 -28.69 7.73 -1.12
C ILE A 405 -28.34 7.68 -2.61
N THR A 406 -27.47 8.58 -3.04
CA THR A 406 -27.04 8.69 -4.44
C THR A 406 -25.56 8.42 -4.55
N TYR A 407 -25.19 7.52 -5.46
CA TYR A 407 -23.80 7.20 -5.80
C TYR A 407 -23.46 7.67 -7.20
N LYS A 408 -22.20 8.01 -7.42
CA LYS A 408 -21.66 8.45 -8.72
C LYS A 408 -20.36 7.71 -9.00
N GLY A 409 -20.16 7.33 -10.25
CA GLY A 409 -18.93 6.65 -10.68
C GLY A 409 -19.10 5.95 -12.02
N ILE A 410 -18.26 4.94 -12.25
CA ILE A 410 -18.34 4.10 -13.43
C ILE A 410 -19.25 2.91 -13.13
N ARG A 411 -20.12 2.57 -14.07
CA ARG A 411 -20.82 1.29 -14.11
C ARG A 411 -20.20 0.43 -15.20
N LEU A 412 -19.58 -0.67 -14.81
CA LEU A 412 -19.00 -1.65 -15.70
C LEU A 412 -20.09 -2.48 -16.40
N ALA A 413 -19.69 -3.11 -17.49
CA ALA A 413 -20.50 -4.10 -18.21
C ALA A 413 -20.86 -5.29 -17.31
N ASN A 414 -22.08 -5.80 -17.44
CA ASN A 414 -22.53 -6.93 -16.62
C ASN A 414 -21.81 -8.23 -16.99
N ASN A 415 -20.95 -8.71 -16.08
CA ASN A 415 -20.08 -9.87 -16.24
C ASN A 415 -20.71 -11.21 -15.81
N SER A 416 -21.96 -11.20 -15.33
CA SER A 416 -22.65 -12.41 -14.85
C SER A 416 -23.53 -13.07 -15.90
N ILE A 417 -23.35 -14.37 -16.12
CA ILE A 417 -24.16 -15.18 -17.04
C ILE A 417 -24.83 -16.31 -16.25
N ASP A 418 -26.12 -16.53 -16.48
CA ASP A 418 -26.80 -17.75 -16.07
C ASP A 418 -26.47 -18.87 -17.06
N GLU A 419 -25.42 -19.62 -16.76
CA GLU A 419 -24.92 -20.70 -17.61
C GLU A 419 -25.85 -21.93 -17.62
N SER A 420 -26.90 -21.94 -16.78
CA SER A 420 -27.97 -22.95 -16.84
C SER A 420 -29.12 -22.59 -17.78
N GLY A 421 -29.31 -21.29 -18.06
CA GLY A 421 -30.47 -20.75 -18.77
C GLY A 421 -31.82 -20.90 -18.02
N GLN A 422 -31.80 -21.34 -16.76
CA GLN A 422 -32.98 -21.61 -15.92
C GLN A 422 -32.94 -20.88 -14.57
N GLY A 423 -31.96 -20.01 -14.35
CA GLY A 423 -31.74 -19.25 -13.12
C GLY A 423 -31.14 -20.07 -11.98
N SER A 424 -30.47 -21.18 -12.29
CA SER A 424 -29.96 -22.13 -11.30
C SER A 424 -28.44 -22.11 -11.13
N TYR A 425 -27.69 -21.60 -12.13
CA TYR A 425 -26.23 -21.59 -12.08
C TYR A 425 -25.67 -20.33 -12.74
N TYR A 426 -25.26 -19.37 -11.90
CA TYR A 426 -24.67 -18.11 -12.34
C TYR A 426 -23.15 -18.16 -12.27
N VAL A 427 -22.49 -17.62 -13.28
CA VAL A 427 -21.04 -17.43 -13.30
C VAL A 427 -20.75 -15.97 -13.59
N LEU A 428 -20.08 -15.32 -12.65
CA LEU A 428 -19.57 -13.96 -12.78
C LEU A 428 -18.14 -14.06 -13.30
N TYR A 429 -17.90 -13.55 -14.50
CA TYR A 429 -16.59 -13.66 -15.15
C TYR A 429 -15.65 -12.55 -14.72
N ALA A 430 -14.37 -12.90 -14.54
CA ALA A 430 -13.37 -11.88 -14.21
C ALA A 430 -13.14 -10.95 -15.41
N PHE A 431 -12.99 -9.67 -15.12
CA PHE A 431 -12.29 -8.74 -16.00
C PHE A 431 -10.81 -9.09 -16.01
N ARG A 432 -10.06 -8.74 -17.06
CA ARG A 432 -8.64 -9.15 -17.16
C ARG A 432 -7.75 -8.58 -16.04
N TYR A 433 -7.91 -7.32 -15.62
CA TYR A 433 -7.09 -6.69 -14.58
C TYR A 433 -7.65 -5.34 -14.08
N GLY A 434 -7.06 -4.81 -13.00
CA GLY A 434 -7.29 -3.44 -12.52
C GLY A 434 -8.47 -3.27 -11.56
N TYR A 435 -8.99 -4.38 -11.03
CA TYR A 435 -10.16 -4.40 -10.15
C TYR A 435 -9.89 -5.23 -8.90
N VAL A 436 -10.45 -4.81 -7.78
CA VAL A 436 -10.49 -5.57 -6.52
C VAL A 436 -11.61 -6.61 -6.60
N ASP A 437 -11.48 -7.70 -5.84
CA ASP A 437 -12.51 -8.75 -5.77
C ASP A 437 -12.88 -9.36 -7.13
N ASN A 438 -11.90 -9.39 -8.03
CA ASN A 438 -12.08 -9.83 -9.41
C ASN A 438 -11.36 -11.16 -9.68
N TYR A 439 -10.25 -11.43 -8.99
CA TYR A 439 -9.52 -12.69 -8.98
C TYR A 439 -9.22 -13.13 -7.54
N PRO A 440 -9.00 -14.43 -7.29
CA PRO A 440 -8.53 -14.92 -5.99
C PRO A 440 -7.30 -14.15 -5.51
N ASN A 441 -7.23 -13.86 -4.21
CA ASN A 441 -6.23 -12.94 -3.62
C ASN A 441 -4.76 -13.32 -3.88
N ALA A 442 -4.48 -14.61 -4.11
CA ALA A 442 -3.13 -15.11 -4.40
C ALA A 442 -2.75 -15.03 -5.89
N HIS A 443 -3.69 -14.68 -6.77
CA HIS A 443 -3.47 -14.62 -8.22
C HIS A 443 -2.87 -13.27 -8.62
N ASP A 444 -1.90 -13.26 -9.54
CA ASP A 444 -1.20 -12.04 -9.97
C ASP A 444 -2.13 -10.92 -10.48
N ASN A 445 -3.27 -11.28 -11.09
CA ASN A 445 -4.27 -10.32 -11.57
C ASN A 445 -5.13 -9.69 -10.46
N SER A 446 -4.97 -10.09 -9.20
CA SER A 446 -5.51 -9.34 -8.05
C SER A 446 -4.61 -8.15 -7.66
N GLY A 447 -3.37 -8.11 -8.18
CA GLY A 447 -2.45 -7.00 -7.99
C GLY A 447 -2.81 -5.80 -8.87
N ILE A 448 -2.61 -4.61 -8.32
CA ILE A 448 -2.86 -3.32 -8.95
C ILE A 448 -1.53 -2.62 -9.21
N ASP A 449 -1.34 -2.15 -10.44
CA ASP A 449 -0.22 -1.32 -10.83
C ASP A 449 -0.68 0.15 -10.90
N ILE A 450 0.03 1.03 -10.18
CA ILE A 450 -0.25 2.47 -10.13
C ILE A 450 0.05 3.12 -11.49
N ASP A 451 0.89 2.51 -12.34
CA ASP A 451 1.12 2.92 -13.73
C ASP A 451 -0.13 2.85 -14.63
N TRP A 452 -1.21 2.20 -14.16
CA TRP A 452 -2.51 2.20 -14.83
C TRP A 452 -3.35 3.44 -14.51
N ALA A 453 -2.85 4.36 -13.67
CA ALA A 453 -3.60 5.55 -13.28
C ALA A 453 -3.90 6.49 -14.46
N ILE A 454 -5.14 7.00 -14.52
CA ILE A 454 -5.62 7.99 -15.47
C ILE A 454 -6.28 9.18 -14.75
N ASP A 455 -6.20 10.36 -15.36
CA ASP A 455 -6.96 11.54 -14.92
C ASP A 455 -8.45 11.43 -15.29
N LYS A 456 -9.25 12.41 -14.84
CA LYS A 456 -10.68 12.51 -15.15
C LYS A 456 -11.01 12.60 -16.65
N ASN A 457 -10.04 12.95 -17.49
CA ASN A 457 -10.19 13.04 -18.94
C ASN A 457 -9.75 11.75 -19.64
N GLY A 458 -9.26 10.75 -18.90
CA GLY A 458 -8.74 9.50 -19.43
C GLY A 458 -7.28 9.53 -19.87
N ASN A 459 -6.54 10.61 -19.56
CA ASN A 459 -5.11 10.68 -19.87
C ASN A 459 -4.32 9.89 -18.84
N LYS A 460 -3.34 9.11 -19.30
CA LYS A 460 -2.39 8.44 -18.39
C LYS A 460 -1.66 9.48 -17.54
N VAL A 461 -1.58 9.21 -16.23
CA VAL A 461 -0.80 10.01 -15.29
C VAL A 461 0.36 9.19 -14.74
N ASN A 462 1.49 9.87 -14.51
CA ASN A 462 2.66 9.24 -13.92
C ASN A 462 2.78 9.66 -12.45
N LEU A 463 2.10 8.94 -11.56
CA LEU A 463 2.14 9.24 -10.12
C LEU A 463 3.46 8.79 -9.48
N PRO A 464 4.03 9.54 -8.52
CA PRO A 464 5.20 9.09 -7.77
C PRO A 464 4.87 7.94 -6.80
N GLY A 465 3.60 7.74 -6.47
CA GLY A 465 3.11 6.78 -5.51
C GLY A 465 1.71 7.18 -5.05
N ILE A 466 1.17 6.46 -4.07
CA ILE A 466 -0.17 6.69 -3.52
C ILE A 466 -0.16 6.57 -2.00
N ASP A 467 -1.03 7.31 -1.33
CA ASP A 467 -1.25 7.24 0.12
C ASP A 467 -2.67 6.74 0.44
N PHE A 468 -3.62 6.97 -0.49
CA PHE A 468 -5.03 6.67 -0.33
C PHE A 468 -5.57 5.83 -1.48
N VAL A 469 -6.51 4.94 -1.14
CA VAL A 469 -7.24 4.10 -2.10
C VAL A 469 -8.72 4.16 -1.80
N LYS A 470 -9.54 4.45 -2.80
CA LYS A 470 -11.00 4.28 -2.73
C LYS A 470 -11.39 3.10 -3.61
N VAL A 471 -12.17 2.19 -3.06
CA VAL A 471 -12.75 1.06 -3.81
C VAL A 471 -14.26 1.18 -3.77
N TYR A 472 -14.91 0.99 -4.91
CA TYR A 472 -16.37 0.95 -5.00
C TYR A 472 -16.86 -0.13 -5.96
N ASN A 473 -18.01 -0.74 -5.66
CA ASN A 473 -18.58 -1.79 -6.50
C ASN A 473 -18.95 -1.23 -7.89
N GLY A 474 -18.40 -1.85 -8.93
CA GLY A 474 -18.55 -1.41 -10.32
C GLY A 474 -19.71 -2.04 -11.09
N ILE A 475 -20.40 -3.04 -10.56
CA ILE A 475 -21.43 -3.80 -11.29
C ILE A 475 -22.81 -3.58 -10.69
N ASP A 476 -23.79 -3.32 -11.55
CA ASP A 476 -25.20 -3.29 -11.17
C ASP A 476 -25.93 -4.49 -11.77
N LYS A 477 -26.00 -5.59 -11.00
CA LYS A 477 -26.64 -6.83 -11.43
C LYS A 477 -27.20 -7.63 -10.26
N GLU A 478 -28.38 -8.22 -10.46
CA GLU A 478 -29.00 -9.24 -9.60
C GLU A 478 -28.82 -10.62 -10.24
N ASN A 479 -28.35 -11.61 -9.46
CA ASN A 479 -27.99 -12.96 -9.90
C ASN A 479 -28.91 -14.02 -9.26
N GLY A 480 -30.21 -13.75 -9.27
CA GLY A 480 -31.22 -14.68 -8.76
C GLY A 480 -31.00 -14.99 -7.28
N TRP A 481 -30.83 -16.27 -6.95
CA TRP A 481 -30.68 -16.73 -5.57
C TRP A 481 -29.34 -16.33 -4.93
N LEU A 482 -28.33 -15.96 -5.72
CA LEU A 482 -27.07 -15.42 -5.20
C LEU A 482 -27.22 -13.99 -4.67
N GLY A 483 -28.27 -13.26 -5.09
CA GLY A 483 -28.44 -11.85 -4.76
C GLY A 483 -27.68 -10.92 -5.72
N GLU A 484 -27.42 -9.71 -5.26
CA GLU A 484 -26.70 -8.69 -6.01
C GLU A 484 -25.23 -9.06 -6.20
N VAL A 485 -24.61 -8.56 -7.28
CA VAL A 485 -23.15 -8.44 -7.32
C VAL A 485 -22.74 -7.46 -6.24
N SER A 486 -21.92 -7.91 -5.32
CA SER A 486 -21.44 -7.14 -4.18
C SER A 486 -19.92 -7.27 -4.13
N THR A 487 -19.20 -6.15 -4.11
CA THR A 487 -17.76 -6.22 -3.88
C THR A 487 -17.53 -6.40 -2.39
N GLU A 488 -16.75 -7.41 -2.02
CA GLU A 488 -16.25 -7.62 -0.67
C GLU A 488 -14.79 -7.17 -0.56
N ILE A 489 -14.46 -6.57 0.58
CA ILE A 489 -13.12 -6.03 0.83
C ILE A 489 -12.58 -6.61 2.13
N SER A 490 -11.31 -6.99 2.13
CA SER A 490 -10.56 -7.33 3.34
C SER A 490 -9.17 -6.68 3.33
N ARG A 491 -8.12 -7.44 3.63
CA ARG A 491 -6.72 -7.00 3.76
C ARG A 491 -6.25 -6.22 2.53
N GLY A 492 -5.61 -5.07 2.74
CA GLY A 492 -4.84 -4.36 1.72
C GLY A 492 -3.35 -4.45 2.01
N GLU A 493 -2.53 -4.49 0.96
CA GLU A 493 -1.10 -4.79 1.06
C GLU A 493 -0.26 -3.94 0.09
N ASP A 494 0.80 -3.30 0.60
CA ASP A 494 1.96 -2.85 -0.16
C ASP A 494 2.80 -4.08 -0.54
N LEU A 495 2.87 -4.37 -1.84
CA LEU A 495 3.55 -5.57 -2.35
C LEU A 495 5.07 -5.46 -2.25
N HIS A 496 5.63 -4.25 -2.26
CA HIS A 496 7.07 -4.01 -2.21
C HIS A 496 7.62 -4.28 -0.80
N LEU A 497 6.90 -3.85 0.24
CA LEU A 497 7.29 -4.14 1.63
C LEU A 497 7.17 -5.64 1.97
N LEU A 498 6.28 -6.37 1.30
CA LEU A 498 6.18 -7.83 1.41
C LEU A 498 7.18 -8.58 0.51
N GLY A 499 7.98 -7.87 -0.30
CA GLY A 499 8.95 -8.46 -1.22
C GLY A 499 8.32 -9.23 -2.39
N ALA A 500 7.03 -9.03 -2.65
CA ALA A 500 6.33 -9.65 -3.77
C ALA A 500 6.82 -9.04 -5.10
N LYS A 501 6.95 -9.89 -6.13
CA LYS A 501 7.46 -9.50 -7.44
C LYS A 501 6.49 -9.95 -8.51
N ILE A 502 5.49 -9.12 -8.74
CA ILE A 502 4.52 -9.30 -9.81
C ILE A 502 4.88 -8.27 -10.88
N ALA A 503 5.20 -8.71 -12.11
CA ALA A 503 5.51 -7.83 -13.26
C ALA A 503 4.32 -6.90 -13.55
N THR A 504 4.30 -6.00 -14.54
CA THR A 504 3.03 -5.37 -15.00
C THR A 504 2.39 -6.19 -16.13
N ILE A 505 1.20 -5.82 -16.57
CA ILE A 505 0.62 -6.33 -17.82
C ILE A 505 1.07 -5.40 -18.95
N VAL A 506 1.73 -5.98 -19.95
CA VAL A 506 2.05 -5.29 -21.19
C VAL A 506 0.88 -5.54 -22.15
N GLU A 507 0.16 -4.48 -22.52
CA GLU A 507 -0.91 -4.54 -23.54
C GLU A 507 -0.35 -4.66 -24.96
#